data_AF-A0AB34IVY4-F1
#
_entry.id   AF-A0AB34IVY4-F1
#
_cell.length_a   1.000
_cell.length_b   1.000
_cell.length_c   1.000
_cell.angle_alpha   90.00
_cell.angle_beta   90.00
_cell.angle_gamma   90.00
#
_symmetry.space_group_name_H-M   'P 1'
#
loop_
_entity.id
_entity.type
_entity.pdbx_description
1 polymer ?
#
loop_
_entity_poly.entity_id
_entity_poly.type
_entity_poly.pdbx_seq_one_letter_code
_entity_poly.pdbx_strand_id
1 'polypeptide(L)'
;MLSPPPPRCLLEWTPWGEDRVMGLNHQLASLSCALAEAAFLNRTLVFPARLCLDARHEARSPRAPRPLDPACSLLLPSRRLVRGYSVPTASLLDLAALSRLAPLALAPLPRPANATPPAAPLVTRAYTSARVAAELPCAAAPLVVRRVASFWFRPCAYRIADTAALAARIAAALALPAERLPPHAELLPHMLRSGLFYAARLKRAARRVRMALGARGEYAAVHVRRSDKFTTDCNMAQFRRAECKQMEIDTRPEMLSAALSLWYPNGSRLYISSTEAPPYFAALRPKFELFMPEDFPAELESITDNYALYAVETLLLFGASSVVQTFGHATSWFSTACFPARLLAINGNIHRGKVASQRTGANTEGSSIQVECVGRMSARVNGVVYSSACTANPPCGTMSFIPGKGERPHGCGTLWHNAKLRSRSDPAPQRDCRS
;
A
#
# COMPACT_ATOMS: atom_id res chain seq x y z
N MET A 1 23.51 -32.16 31.72
CA MET A 1 22.32 -31.29 31.77
C MET A 1 22.46 -30.26 30.65
N LEU A 2 21.63 -30.33 29.62
CA LEU A 2 21.64 -29.32 28.54
C LEU A 2 20.97 -28.06 29.09
N SER A 3 21.66 -26.92 29.00
CA SER A 3 21.08 -25.62 29.37
C SER A 3 19.76 -25.41 28.62
N PRO A 4 18.69 -24.92 29.28
CA PRO A 4 17.45 -24.59 28.60
C PRO A 4 17.75 -23.61 27.45
N PRO A 5 17.06 -23.73 26.29
CA PRO A 5 17.26 -22.79 25.20
C PRO A 5 17.03 -21.37 25.71
N PRO A 6 17.85 -20.39 25.28
CA PRO A 6 17.70 -19.02 25.75
C PRO A 6 16.26 -18.55 25.51
N PRO A 7 15.67 -17.83 26.47
CA PRO A 7 14.28 -17.40 26.37
C PRO A 7 14.11 -16.56 25.11
N ARG A 8 13.07 -16.88 24.32
CA ARG A 8 12.80 -16.15 23.06
C ARG A 8 12.53 -14.69 23.40
N CYS A 9 13.29 -13.79 22.78
CA CYS A 9 13.13 -12.36 22.95
C CYS A 9 11.94 -11.86 22.11
N LEU A 10 10.76 -11.78 22.70
CA LEU A 10 9.51 -11.51 22.00
C LEU A 10 9.06 -10.06 22.18
N LEU A 11 8.53 -9.48 21.10
CA LEU A 11 7.69 -8.28 21.11
C LEU A 11 6.30 -8.68 20.61
N GLU A 12 5.27 -8.46 21.41
CA GLU A 12 3.89 -8.59 20.96
C GLU A 12 3.28 -7.21 20.71
N TRP A 13 2.70 -7.04 19.54
CA TRP A 13 2.03 -5.81 19.15
C TRP A 13 0.50 -5.97 19.22
N THR A 14 -0.12 -5.31 20.20
CA THR A 14 -1.57 -5.21 20.30
C THR A 14 -2.02 -3.92 19.61
N PRO A 15 -2.59 -4.01 18.39
CA PRO A 15 -3.06 -2.82 17.67
C PRO A 15 -4.21 -2.15 18.42
N TRP A 16 -4.51 -0.91 18.06
CA TRP A 16 -5.70 -0.25 18.56
C TRP A 16 -6.94 -1.05 18.14
N GLY A 17 -7.95 -1.11 19.01
CA GLY A 17 -9.09 -2.02 18.83
C GLY A 17 -9.81 -1.84 17.50
N GLU A 18 -9.97 -0.58 17.05
CA GLU A 18 -10.55 -0.28 15.75
C GLU A 18 -9.66 -0.76 14.60
N ASP A 19 -8.34 -0.54 14.65
CA ASP A 19 -7.41 -0.93 13.58
C ASP A 19 -7.43 -2.43 13.29
N ARG A 20 -7.69 -3.25 14.31
CA ARG A 20 -7.80 -4.71 14.15
C ARG A 20 -8.86 -5.11 13.14
N VAL A 21 -9.91 -4.31 12.97
CA VAL A 21 -11.06 -4.63 12.11
C VAL A 21 -11.31 -3.56 11.04
N MET A 22 -10.36 -2.66 10.82
CA MET A 22 -10.43 -1.63 9.77
C MET A 22 -9.90 -2.13 8.43
N GLY A 23 -9.96 -1.29 7.39
CA GLY A 23 -9.43 -1.62 6.07
C GLY A 23 -7.93 -1.99 6.08
N LEU A 24 -7.51 -2.82 5.12
CA LEU A 24 -6.16 -3.38 5.02
C LEU A 24 -5.06 -2.33 5.13
N ASN A 25 -5.27 -1.15 4.53
CA ASN A 25 -4.33 -0.05 4.65
C ASN A 25 -3.96 0.29 6.09
N HIS A 26 -4.93 0.34 7.00
CA HIS A 26 -4.72 0.70 8.40
C HIS A 26 -3.89 -0.38 9.09
N GLN A 27 -4.25 -1.63 8.84
CA GLN A 27 -3.53 -2.80 9.36
C GLN A 27 -2.08 -2.86 8.87
N LEU A 28 -1.85 -2.65 7.56
CA LEU A 28 -0.50 -2.62 6.99
C LEU A 28 0.36 -1.50 7.58
N ALA A 29 -0.23 -0.34 7.90
CA ALA A 29 0.50 0.74 8.55
C ALA A 29 0.87 0.38 10.01
N SER A 30 -0.07 -0.19 10.77
CA SER A 30 0.16 -0.64 12.14
C SER A 30 1.23 -1.74 12.21
N LEU A 31 1.17 -2.72 11.31
CA LEU A 31 2.16 -3.79 11.20
C LEU A 31 3.54 -3.29 10.77
N SER A 32 3.60 -2.23 9.95
CA SER A 32 4.88 -1.60 9.61
C SER A 32 5.53 -0.97 10.84
N CYS A 33 4.75 -0.34 11.74
CA CYS A 33 5.26 0.17 13.01
C CYS A 33 5.70 -0.94 13.97
N ALA A 34 4.96 -2.05 14.00
CA ALA A 34 5.33 -3.22 14.80
C ALA A 34 6.67 -3.82 14.36
N LEU A 35 6.87 -3.96 13.05
CA LEU A 35 8.13 -4.41 12.47
C LEU A 35 9.28 -3.44 12.78
N ALA A 36 9.01 -2.13 12.74
CA ALA A 36 10.00 -1.11 13.03
C ALA A 36 10.54 -1.22 14.46
N GLU A 37 9.63 -1.30 15.43
CA GLU A 37 10.01 -1.43 16.83
C GLU A 37 10.67 -2.78 17.12
N ALA A 38 10.19 -3.88 16.52
CA ALA A 38 10.84 -5.19 16.66
C ALA A 38 12.29 -5.16 16.15
N ALA A 39 12.52 -4.53 14.99
CA ALA A 39 13.85 -4.37 14.41
C ALA A 39 14.76 -3.52 15.31
N PHE A 40 14.25 -2.43 15.89
CA PHE A 40 15.01 -1.57 16.81
C PHE A 40 15.36 -2.29 18.11
N LEU A 41 14.39 -2.97 18.73
CA LEU A 41 14.59 -3.68 20.00
C LEU A 41 15.37 -4.99 19.85
N ASN A 42 15.70 -5.38 18.62
CA ASN A 42 16.26 -6.69 18.29
C ASN A 42 15.44 -7.86 18.87
N ARG A 43 14.11 -7.76 18.74
CA ARG A 43 13.14 -8.75 19.24
C ARG A 43 12.48 -9.48 18.07
N THR A 44 12.11 -10.73 18.30
CA THR A 44 11.22 -11.49 17.43
C THR A 44 9.80 -10.95 17.59
N LEU A 45 9.21 -10.47 16.50
CA LEU A 45 7.85 -9.96 16.48
C LEU A 45 6.86 -11.13 16.52
N VAL A 46 5.97 -11.13 17.52
CA VAL A 46 4.77 -11.97 17.51
C VAL A 46 3.84 -11.39 16.44
N PHE A 47 3.85 -12.02 15.27
CA PHE A 47 3.21 -11.54 14.07
C PHE A 47 1.89 -12.29 13.83
N PRO A 48 0.80 -11.61 13.44
CA PRO A 48 -0.46 -12.29 13.23
C PRO A 48 -0.38 -13.21 12.01
N ALA A 49 -0.71 -14.49 12.21
CA ALA A 49 -0.89 -15.49 11.18
C ALA A 49 -2.17 -15.23 10.37
N ARG A 50 -3.12 -14.50 10.96
CA ARG A 50 -4.36 -14.09 10.31
C ARG A 50 -4.67 -12.60 10.55
N LEU A 51 -5.29 -11.97 9.55
CA LEU A 51 -5.79 -10.60 9.64
C LEU A 51 -7.32 -10.59 9.68
N CYS A 52 -7.87 -9.72 10.52
CA CYS A 52 -9.31 -9.47 10.59
C CYS A 52 -9.66 -8.35 9.64
N LEU A 53 -10.58 -8.61 8.70
CA LEU A 53 -10.89 -7.71 7.62
C LEU A 53 -12.37 -7.32 7.67
N ASP A 54 -12.67 -6.02 7.59
CA ASP A 54 -14.04 -5.50 7.62
C ASP A 54 -14.85 -6.06 6.45
N ALA A 55 -16.00 -6.68 6.76
CA ALA A 55 -16.90 -7.26 5.78
C ALA A 55 -17.53 -6.23 4.84
N ARG A 56 -17.63 -4.96 5.26
CA ARG A 56 -18.16 -3.87 4.40
C ARG A 56 -17.30 -3.63 3.16
N HIS A 57 -16.04 -4.04 3.19
CA HIS A 57 -15.15 -3.93 2.05
C HIS A 57 -15.26 -5.14 1.09
N GLU A 58 -16.23 -6.04 1.21
CA GLU A 58 -16.49 -7.12 0.23
C GLU A 58 -17.64 -6.82 -0.73
N ALA A 59 -18.28 -5.66 -0.65
CA ALA A 59 -19.52 -5.37 -1.39
C ALA A 59 -19.43 -5.54 -2.93
N ARG A 60 -18.22 -5.45 -3.51
CA ARG A 60 -17.96 -5.65 -4.94
C ARG A 60 -17.55 -7.09 -5.30
N SER A 61 -17.33 -7.97 -4.32
CA SER A 61 -16.92 -9.35 -4.58
C SER A 61 -18.05 -10.09 -5.29
N PRO A 62 -17.84 -10.64 -6.51
CA PRO A 62 -18.86 -11.42 -7.21
C PRO A 62 -19.06 -12.82 -6.59
N ARG A 63 -18.27 -13.17 -5.57
CA ARG A 63 -18.30 -14.47 -4.89
C ARG A 63 -19.31 -14.45 -3.74
N ALA A 64 -19.81 -15.64 -3.40
CA ALA A 64 -20.72 -15.80 -2.27
C ALA A 64 -20.11 -15.18 -0.98
N PRO A 65 -20.94 -14.54 -0.12
CA PRO A 65 -20.49 -13.98 1.13
C PRO A 65 -19.76 -15.02 1.96
N ARG A 66 -18.55 -14.69 2.41
CA ARG A 66 -17.79 -15.56 3.31
C ARG A 66 -18.42 -15.60 4.70
N PRO A 67 -18.29 -16.72 5.42
CA PRO A 67 -18.73 -16.77 6.81
C PRO A 67 -17.96 -15.74 7.63
N LEU A 68 -18.70 -14.98 8.44
CA LEU A 68 -18.13 -14.04 9.38
C LEU A 68 -17.36 -14.79 10.46
N ASP A 69 -16.25 -14.21 10.91
CA ASP A 69 -15.47 -14.75 12.02
C ASP A 69 -15.85 -13.97 13.30
N PRO A 70 -16.43 -14.61 14.32
CA PRO A 70 -16.73 -13.97 15.59
C PRO A 70 -15.51 -13.31 16.23
N ALA A 71 -14.31 -13.88 16.06
CA ALA A 71 -13.07 -13.31 16.57
C ALA A 71 -12.63 -12.04 15.80
N CYS A 72 -13.23 -11.76 14.64
CA CYS A 72 -13.03 -10.55 13.87
C CYS A 72 -14.23 -9.59 13.93
N SER A 73 -15.20 -9.88 14.79
CA SER A 73 -16.34 -9.01 15.02
C SER A 73 -16.16 -8.24 16.34
N LEU A 74 -16.29 -6.92 16.29
CA LEU A 74 -16.02 -6.04 17.42
C LEU A 74 -17.10 -4.96 17.56
N LEU A 75 -17.61 -4.78 18.77
CA LEU A 75 -18.41 -3.61 19.12
C LEU A 75 -17.45 -2.46 19.46
N LEU A 76 -17.40 -1.45 18.59
CA LEU A 76 -16.55 -0.29 18.80
C LEU A 76 -17.10 0.60 19.93
N PRO A 77 -16.26 1.45 20.58
CA PRO A 77 -16.71 2.42 21.59
C PRO A 77 -17.84 3.32 21.10
N SER A 78 -17.90 3.58 19.79
CA SER A 78 -18.99 4.31 19.12
C SER A 78 -20.31 3.54 19.03
N ARG A 79 -20.46 2.40 19.75
CA ARG A 79 -21.58 1.44 19.66
C ARG A 79 -21.81 0.86 18.26
N ARG A 80 -20.83 0.98 17.38
CA ARG A 80 -20.91 0.47 16.02
C ARG A 80 -20.38 -0.96 16.00
N LEU A 81 -21.19 -1.91 15.57
CA LEU A 81 -20.76 -3.28 15.35
C LEU A 81 -20.00 -3.36 14.02
N VAL A 82 -18.72 -3.71 14.08
CA VAL A 82 -17.94 -4.12 12.92
C VAL A 82 -17.98 -5.64 12.85
N ARG A 83 -18.40 -6.14 11.69
CA ARG A 83 -18.36 -7.58 11.37
C ARG A 83 -17.20 -7.80 10.43
N GLY A 84 -16.39 -8.79 10.72
CA GLY A 84 -15.22 -9.11 9.91
C GLY A 84 -15.08 -10.60 9.68
N TYR A 85 -14.22 -10.93 8.74
CA TYR A 85 -13.76 -12.30 8.53
C TYR A 85 -12.24 -12.33 8.69
N SER A 86 -11.71 -13.52 8.84
CA SER A 86 -10.29 -13.74 9.08
C SER A 86 -9.64 -14.34 7.83
N VAL A 87 -8.54 -13.75 7.35
CA VAL A 87 -7.75 -14.32 6.25
C VAL A 87 -6.33 -14.66 6.70
N PRO A 88 -5.70 -15.71 6.16
CA PRO A 88 -4.27 -15.96 6.42
C PRO A 88 -3.43 -14.75 5.97
N THR A 89 -2.55 -14.24 6.82
CA THR A 89 -1.68 -13.11 6.48
C THR A 89 -0.74 -13.47 5.32
N ALA A 90 -0.30 -14.73 5.24
CA ALA A 90 0.49 -15.27 4.13
C ALA A 90 -0.23 -15.22 2.76
N SER A 91 -1.55 -15.08 2.75
CA SER A 91 -2.32 -14.90 1.52
C SER A 91 -2.16 -13.49 0.93
N LEU A 92 -1.77 -12.52 1.77
CA LEU A 92 -1.60 -11.11 1.41
C LEU A 92 -0.13 -10.68 1.39
N LEU A 93 0.69 -11.19 2.32
CA LEU A 93 2.08 -10.78 2.53
C LEU A 93 3.06 -11.94 2.37
N ASP A 94 4.25 -11.64 1.85
CA ASP A 94 5.40 -12.53 1.81
C ASP A 94 6.10 -12.53 3.18
N LEU A 95 5.68 -13.47 4.03
CA LEU A 95 6.20 -13.58 5.40
C LEU A 95 7.69 -13.94 5.44
N ALA A 96 8.19 -14.68 4.45
CA ALA A 96 9.61 -15.01 4.35
C ALA A 96 10.43 -13.75 4.08
N ALA A 97 9.97 -12.88 3.18
CA ALA A 97 10.58 -11.59 2.94
C ALA A 97 10.54 -10.66 4.16
N LEU A 98 9.43 -10.64 4.89
CA LEU A 98 9.33 -9.85 6.12
C LEU A 98 10.23 -10.37 7.24
N SER A 99 10.41 -11.68 7.35
CA SER A 99 11.27 -12.29 8.38
C SER A 99 12.75 -11.89 8.29
N ARG A 100 13.19 -11.44 7.10
CA ARG A 100 14.54 -10.90 6.89
C ARG A 100 14.70 -9.47 7.43
N LEU A 101 13.61 -8.74 7.63
CA LEU A 101 13.63 -7.39 8.21
C LEU A 101 13.58 -7.44 9.73
N ALA A 102 12.78 -8.34 10.30
CA ALA A 102 12.75 -8.65 11.72
C ALA A 102 12.27 -10.10 11.89
N PRO A 103 12.84 -10.90 12.81
CA PRO A 103 12.39 -12.27 13.03
C PRO A 103 10.91 -12.31 13.39
N LEU A 104 10.16 -13.27 12.85
CA LEU A 104 8.72 -13.40 13.08
C LEU A 104 8.39 -14.70 13.82
N ALA A 105 7.57 -14.61 14.85
CA ALA A 105 6.88 -15.74 15.47
C ALA A 105 5.39 -15.62 15.15
N LEU A 106 4.85 -16.55 14.36
CA LEU A 106 3.44 -16.50 13.97
C LEU A 106 2.55 -16.89 15.15
N ALA A 107 1.57 -16.05 15.46
CA ALA A 107 0.50 -16.31 16.41
C ALA A 107 -0.86 -16.10 15.72
N PRO A 108 -1.96 -16.77 16.15
CA PRO A 108 -3.23 -16.75 15.41
C PRO A 108 -3.77 -15.36 15.03
N LEU A 109 -4.58 -14.75 15.90
CA LEU A 109 -5.07 -13.38 15.76
C LEU A 109 -4.41 -12.49 16.83
N PRO A 110 -4.21 -11.18 16.56
CA PRO A 110 -3.79 -10.26 17.60
C PRO A 110 -4.74 -10.33 18.79
N ARG A 111 -4.21 -10.31 20.01
CA ARG A 111 -5.07 -10.29 21.19
C ARG A 111 -5.93 -9.02 21.22
N PRO A 112 -7.18 -9.11 21.68
CA PRO A 112 -8.00 -7.92 21.89
C PRO A 112 -7.29 -6.93 22.82
N ALA A 113 -7.48 -5.62 22.60
CA ALA A 113 -6.93 -4.60 23.49
C ALA A 113 -7.38 -4.77 24.96
N ASN A 114 -8.53 -5.41 25.19
CA ASN A 114 -9.08 -5.64 26.53
C ASN A 114 -8.70 -7.01 27.12
N ALA A 115 -7.96 -7.85 26.39
CA ALA A 115 -7.52 -9.13 26.92
C ALA A 115 -6.48 -8.92 28.03
N THR A 116 -6.55 -9.77 29.06
CA THR A 116 -5.53 -9.84 30.09
C THR A 116 -4.18 -10.14 29.44
N PRO A 117 -3.16 -9.27 29.61
CA PRO A 117 -1.84 -9.54 29.08
C PRO A 117 -1.28 -10.81 29.75
N PRO A 118 -0.26 -11.45 29.16
CA PRO A 118 0.50 -12.47 29.85
C PRO A 118 1.17 -11.82 31.07
N ALA A 119 1.81 -12.58 31.95
CA ALA A 119 2.72 -12.03 32.95
C ALA A 119 3.95 -11.41 32.26
N ALA A 120 3.76 -10.24 31.62
CA ALA A 120 4.71 -9.55 30.79
C ALA A 120 4.48 -8.03 30.91
N PRO A 121 5.54 -7.20 30.91
CA PRO A 121 5.41 -5.75 30.95
C PRO A 121 4.52 -5.20 29.83
N LEU A 122 3.51 -4.43 30.23
CA LEU A 122 2.63 -3.71 29.31
C LEU A 122 3.21 -2.34 28.98
N VAL A 123 3.58 -2.16 27.72
CA VAL A 123 4.22 -0.95 27.21
C VAL A 123 3.18 -0.11 26.49
N THR A 124 2.93 1.10 27.00
CA THR A 124 1.95 2.04 26.45
C THR A 124 2.64 3.18 25.70
N ARG A 125 1.89 4.22 25.31
CA ARG A 125 2.44 5.43 24.67
C ARG A 125 3.51 6.16 25.51
N ALA A 126 3.56 5.91 26.82
CA ALA A 126 4.55 6.52 27.73
C ALA A 126 5.96 5.93 27.59
N TYR A 127 6.08 4.81 26.88
CA TYR A 127 7.34 4.14 26.61
C TYR A 127 7.71 4.32 25.15
N THR A 128 8.80 5.04 24.88
CA THR A 128 9.45 5.05 23.57
C THR A 128 10.23 3.75 23.37
N SER A 129 10.58 3.38 22.14
CA SER A 129 11.41 2.18 21.89
C SER A 129 12.75 2.27 22.61
N ALA A 130 13.37 3.46 22.67
CA ALA A 130 14.60 3.67 23.45
C ALA A 130 14.40 3.37 24.95
N ARG A 131 13.28 3.82 25.53
CA ARG A 131 12.94 3.53 26.92
C ARG A 131 12.69 2.04 27.15
N VAL A 132 11.99 1.36 26.23
CA VAL A 132 11.81 -0.11 26.30
C VAL A 132 13.17 -0.82 26.24
N ALA A 133 14.08 -0.39 25.37
CA ALA A 133 15.42 -0.98 25.28
C ALA A 133 16.21 -0.81 26.59
N ALA A 134 16.10 0.35 27.24
CA ALA A 134 16.81 0.65 28.48
C ALA A 134 16.22 -0.04 29.72
N GLU A 135 14.89 0.03 29.89
CA GLU A 135 14.22 -0.43 31.12
C GLU A 135 13.75 -1.88 31.05
N LEU A 136 13.50 -2.40 29.83
CA LEU A 136 12.96 -3.73 29.60
C LEU A 136 13.87 -4.51 28.63
N PRO A 137 15.17 -4.69 28.96
CA PRO A 137 16.06 -5.49 28.13
C PRO A 137 15.60 -6.94 28.11
N CYS A 138 16.04 -7.69 27.10
CA CYS A 138 15.59 -9.06 26.88
C CYS A 138 15.75 -9.99 28.10
N ALA A 139 16.88 -9.85 28.79
CA ALA A 139 17.20 -10.65 29.97
C ALA A 139 16.22 -10.44 31.13
N ALA A 140 15.69 -9.23 31.30
CA ALA A 140 14.73 -8.90 32.35
C ALA A 140 13.27 -9.08 31.91
N ALA A 141 13.00 -8.85 30.63
CA ALA A 141 11.67 -8.96 30.04
C ALA A 141 11.74 -9.76 28.73
N PRO A 142 11.72 -11.11 28.79
CA PRO A 142 11.74 -11.94 27.59
C PRO A 142 10.57 -11.68 26.66
N LEU A 143 9.41 -11.31 27.20
CA LEU A 143 8.24 -10.87 26.44
C LEU A 143 7.88 -9.44 26.83
N VAL A 144 7.71 -8.58 25.83
CA VAL A 144 7.17 -7.22 25.99
C VAL A 144 5.89 -7.12 25.17
N VAL A 145 4.82 -6.56 25.75
CA VAL A 145 3.55 -6.35 25.06
C VAL A 145 3.33 -4.86 24.85
N ARG A 146 3.42 -4.40 23.59
CA ARG A 146 3.02 -3.03 23.26
C ARG A 146 1.53 -2.94 23.00
N ARG A 147 0.86 -2.06 23.74
CA ARG A 147 -0.54 -1.69 23.51
C ARG A 147 -0.64 -0.33 22.84
N VAL A 148 -1.20 -0.30 21.65
CA VAL A 148 -1.43 0.92 20.89
C VAL A 148 -2.75 1.56 21.33
N ALA A 149 -2.67 2.77 21.89
CA ALA A 149 -3.82 3.46 22.48
C ALA A 149 -4.59 4.37 21.50
N SER A 150 -4.18 4.45 20.23
CA SER A 150 -4.69 5.41 19.26
C SER A 150 -4.35 4.98 17.83
N PHE A 151 -5.04 5.56 16.84
CA PHE A 151 -4.85 5.45 15.38
C PHE A 151 -3.57 4.80 14.82
N TRP A 152 -3.75 3.98 13.78
CA TRP A 152 -2.84 2.94 13.26
C TRP A 152 -1.36 3.25 13.05
N PHE A 153 -0.94 4.48 12.73
CA PHE A 153 0.49 4.79 12.56
C PHE A 153 1.05 5.71 13.65
N ARG A 154 0.23 6.08 14.65
CA ARG A 154 0.61 7.09 15.66
C ARG A 154 1.90 6.75 16.40
N PRO A 155 2.21 5.47 16.74
CA PRO A 155 3.52 5.14 17.31
C PRO A 155 4.70 5.56 16.42
N CYS A 156 4.63 5.32 15.10
CA CYS A 156 5.66 5.77 14.17
C CYS A 156 5.66 7.29 14.01
N ALA A 157 4.50 7.89 13.73
CA ALA A 157 4.40 9.32 13.45
C ALA A 157 4.87 10.18 14.63
N TYR A 158 4.64 9.73 15.86
CA TYR A 158 5.02 10.47 17.07
C TYR A 158 6.38 10.03 17.63
N ARG A 159 7.16 9.26 16.85
CA ARG A 159 8.49 8.76 17.25
C ARG A 159 8.49 7.98 18.57
N ILE A 160 7.37 7.34 18.89
CA ILE A 160 7.24 6.41 20.01
C ILE A 160 7.89 5.09 19.63
N ALA A 161 7.57 4.59 18.43
CA ALA A 161 8.26 3.48 17.80
C ALA A 161 9.46 4.03 17.03
N ASP A 162 10.66 3.54 17.32
CA ASP A 162 11.83 3.88 16.52
C ASP A 162 11.75 3.21 15.15
N THR A 163 12.13 3.97 14.13
CA THR A 163 11.98 3.61 12.72
C THR A 163 13.31 3.51 11.99
N ALA A 164 14.40 3.98 12.60
CA ALA A 164 15.71 4.08 11.96
C ALA A 164 16.32 2.71 11.68
N ALA A 165 16.22 1.77 12.63
CA ALA A 165 16.79 0.42 12.46
C ALA A 165 16.15 -0.33 11.27
N LEU A 166 14.83 -0.27 11.14
CA LEU A 166 14.13 -0.91 10.03
C LEU A 166 14.43 -0.20 8.70
N ALA A 167 14.45 1.14 8.70
CA ALA A 167 14.82 1.92 7.54
C ALA A 167 16.23 1.54 7.04
N ALA A 168 17.22 1.45 7.93
CA ALA A 168 18.58 1.02 7.58
C ALA A 168 18.62 -0.39 6.97
N ARG A 169 17.87 -1.35 7.53
CA ARG A 169 17.75 -2.72 6.98
C ARG A 169 17.15 -2.72 5.57
N ILE A 170 16.15 -1.88 5.33
CA ILE A 170 15.51 -1.73 4.02
C ILE A 170 16.46 -1.07 3.02
N ALA A 171 17.16 0.00 3.42
CA ALA A 171 18.18 0.65 2.59
C ALA A 171 19.26 -0.36 2.19
N ALA A 172 19.80 -1.11 3.15
CA ALA A 172 20.77 -2.16 2.89
C ALA A 172 20.23 -3.23 1.94
N ALA A 173 18.98 -3.69 2.17
CA ALA A 173 18.33 -4.67 1.29
C ALA A 173 18.13 -4.16 -0.15
N LEU A 174 17.98 -2.84 -0.34
CA LEU A 174 17.86 -2.18 -1.63
C LEU A 174 19.19 -1.70 -2.22
N ALA A 175 20.32 -1.94 -1.54
CA ALA A 175 21.62 -1.35 -1.87
C ALA A 175 21.57 0.18 -2.02
N LEU A 176 20.78 0.85 -1.17
CA LEU A 176 20.66 2.30 -1.08
C LEU A 176 21.46 2.83 0.11
N PRO A 177 22.09 4.02 0.01
CA PRO A 177 22.64 4.71 1.18
C PRO A 177 21.53 5.05 2.18
N ALA A 178 21.75 4.81 3.47
CA ALA A 178 20.73 4.98 4.51
C ALA A 178 20.29 6.45 4.66
N GLU A 179 21.20 7.39 4.43
CA GLU A 179 21.00 8.84 4.49
C GLU A 179 20.05 9.36 3.39
N ARG A 180 19.73 8.51 2.40
CA ARG A 180 18.87 8.85 1.25
C ARG A 180 17.43 8.36 1.40
N LEU A 181 17.08 7.70 2.50
CA LEU A 181 15.69 7.42 2.79
C LEU A 181 14.99 8.72 3.25
N PRO A 182 13.71 8.95 2.89
CA PRO A 182 12.92 10.04 3.45
C PRO A 182 12.91 9.91 4.98
N PRO A 183 12.53 10.98 5.71
CA PRO A 183 12.32 10.90 7.14
C PRO A 183 11.51 9.64 7.47
N HIS A 184 12.10 8.75 8.26
CA HIS A 184 11.62 7.37 8.42
C HIS A 184 10.17 7.29 8.93
N ALA A 185 9.73 8.33 9.63
CA ALA A 185 8.37 8.52 10.13
C ALA A 185 7.31 8.68 9.02
N GLU A 186 7.68 9.16 7.83
CA GLU A 186 6.76 9.31 6.68
C GLU A 186 6.73 8.03 5.84
N LEU A 187 7.87 7.41 5.60
CA LEU A 187 7.96 6.24 4.71
C LEU A 187 7.38 4.97 5.34
N LEU A 188 7.74 4.67 6.58
CA LEU A 188 7.45 3.35 7.16
C LEU A 188 5.97 3.02 7.31
N PRO A 189 5.06 3.94 7.65
CA PRO A 189 3.62 3.65 7.63
C PRO A 189 3.09 3.13 6.29
N HIS A 190 3.82 3.37 5.20
CA HIS A 190 3.46 2.96 3.84
C HIS A 190 4.33 1.83 3.29
N MET A 191 5.33 1.34 4.04
CA MET A 191 6.26 0.30 3.58
C MET A 191 5.53 -0.95 3.12
N LEU A 192 4.64 -1.52 3.95
CA LEU A 192 3.89 -2.72 3.55
C LEU A 192 2.88 -2.45 2.42
N ARG A 193 2.47 -1.19 2.22
CA ARG A 193 1.59 -0.77 1.11
C ARG A 193 2.33 -0.61 -0.21
N SER A 194 3.67 -0.57 -0.19
CA SER A 194 4.47 -0.46 -1.41
C SER A 194 4.33 -1.65 -2.37
N GLY A 195 3.72 -2.75 -1.92
CA GLY A 195 3.61 -3.97 -2.69
C GLY A 195 4.88 -4.83 -2.71
N LEU A 196 6.03 -4.30 -2.24
CA LEU A 196 7.30 -5.03 -2.17
C LEU A 196 7.16 -6.36 -1.43
N PHE A 197 6.36 -6.36 -0.37
CA PHE A 197 6.13 -7.52 0.50
C PHE A 197 4.78 -8.18 0.27
N TYR A 198 4.09 -7.89 -0.84
CA TYR A 198 2.88 -8.65 -1.18
C TYR A 198 3.22 -10.09 -1.58
N ALA A 199 2.31 -11.00 -1.25
CA ALA A 199 2.44 -12.41 -1.57
C ALA A 199 2.64 -12.62 -3.08
N ALA A 200 3.46 -13.60 -3.45
CA ALA A 200 3.85 -13.85 -4.84
C ALA A 200 2.64 -14.06 -5.78
N ARG A 201 1.55 -14.66 -5.28
CA ARG A 201 0.30 -14.84 -6.05
C ARG A 201 -0.30 -13.51 -6.52
N LEU A 202 -0.25 -12.48 -5.69
CA LEU A 202 -0.82 -11.17 -5.99
C LEU A 202 0.02 -10.46 -7.06
N LYS A 203 1.36 -10.52 -6.92
CA LYS A 203 2.29 -10.00 -7.92
C LYS A 203 2.13 -10.69 -9.27
N ARG A 204 1.93 -12.01 -9.28
CA ARG A 204 1.68 -12.79 -10.51
C ARG A 204 0.35 -12.40 -11.17
N ALA A 205 -0.72 -12.26 -10.39
CA ALA A 205 -2.03 -11.83 -10.90
C ALA A 205 -1.94 -10.42 -11.51
N ALA A 206 -1.35 -9.45 -10.80
CA ALA A 206 -1.14 -8.11 -11.32
C ALA A 206 -0.30 -8.11 -12.61
N ARG A 207 0.75 -8.93 -12.69
CA ARG A 207 1.54 -9.09 -13.92
C ARG A 207 0.69 -9.62 -15.09
N ARG A 208 -0.15 -10.63 -14.85
CA ARG A 208 -1.02 -11.21 -15.88
C ARG A 208 -2.03 -10.17 -16.40
N VAL A 209 -2.72 -9.46 -15.51
CA VAL A 209 -3.63 -8.37 -15.89
C VAL A 209 -2.92 -7.29 -16.70
N ARG A 210 -1.71 -6.86 -16.28
CA ARG A 210 -0.93 -5.87 -17.05
C ARG A 210 -0.57 -6.33 -18.46
N MET A 211 -0.29 -7.61 -18.66
CA MET A 211 -0.03 -8.16 -19.98
C MET A 211 -1.30 -8.21 -20.83
N ALA A 212 -2.45 -8.53 -20.23
CA ALA A 212 -3.75 -8.52 -20.90
C ALA A 212 -4.20 -7.11 -21.31
N LEU A 213 -3.85 -6.08 -20.52
CA LEU A 213 -4.15 -4.67 -20.83
C LEU A 213 -3.44 -4.14 -22.09
N GLY A 214 -2.40 -4.81 -22.60
CA GLY A 214 -1.79 -4.48 -23.89
C GLY A 214 -0.35 -4.92 -24.07
N ALA A 215 0.08 -5.02 -25.33
CA ALA A 215 1.41 -5.53 -25.74
C ALA A 215 2.61 -4.78 -25.11
N ARG A 216 2.42 -3.52 -24.68
CA ARG A 216 3.42 -2.73 -23.94
C ARG A 216 3.05 -2.44 -22.49
N GLY A 217 1.89 -2.90 -22.03
CA GLY A 217 1.36 -2.60 -20.69
C GLY A 217 1.16 -1.10 -20.43
N GLU A 218 0.91 -0.31 -21.48
CA GLU A 218 0.63 1.13 -21.39
C GLU A 218 -0.87 1.34 -21.15
N TYR A 219 -1.20 1.80 -19.96
CA TYR A 219 -2.55 2.18 -19.55
C TYR A 219 -2.45 3.26 -18.47
N ALA A 220 -3.47 4.11 -18.40
CA ALA A 220 -3.69 4.97 -17.24
C ALA A 220 -4.62 4.26 -16.24
N ALA A 221 -4.46 4.56 -14.96
CA ALA A 221 -5.34 4.04 -13.92
C ALA A 221 -6.18 5.15 -13.31
N VAL A 222 -7.42 4.83 -12.98
CA VAL A 222 -8.36 5.73 -12.32
C VAL A 222 -8.89 5.03 -11.08
N HIS A 223 -8.66 5.62 -9.92
CA HIS A 223 -9.19 5.13 -8.67
C HIS A 223 -10.38 5.96 -8.23
N VAL A 224 -11.57 5.36 -8.33
CA VAL A 224 -12.85 5.99 -8.01
C VAL A 224 -13.35 5.46 -6.65
N ARG A 225 -13.28 6.28 -5.60
CA ARG A 225 -13.82 5.91 -4.28
C ARG A 225 -15.18 6.58 -4.09
N ARG A 226 -16.24 5.79 -3.87
CA ARG A 226 -17.60 6.29 -3.59
C ARG A 226 -18.18 5.64 -2.33
N SER A 227 -18.93 4.55 -2.45
CA SER A 227 -19.42 3.65 -1.37
C SER A 227 -19.41 4.23 0.07
N ASP A 228 -18.46 3.84 0.92
CA ASP A 228 -18.39 4.22 2.35
C ASP A 228 -18.19 5.73 2.57
N LYS A 229 -17.60 6.45 1.63
CA LYS A 229 -17.45 7.90 1.71
C LYS A 229 -18.81 8.61 1.69
N PHE A 230 -19.76 8.11 0.90
CA PHE A 230 -21.10 8.69 0.84
C PHE A 230 -22.09 8.08 1.84
N THR A 231 -21.89 6.82 2.22
CA THR A 231 -22.81 6.12 3.14
C THR A 231 -22.42 6.25 4.61
N THR A 232 -21.12 6.31 4.93
CA THR A 232 -20.62 6.36 6.31
C THR A 232 -20.09 7.75 6.66
N ASP A 233 -19.19 8.33 5.87
CA ASP A 233 -18.51 9.58 6.27
C ASP A 233 -19.41 10.82 6.15
N CYS A 234 -20.31 10.84 5.16
CA CYS A 234 -21.34 11.87 5.04
C CYS A 234 -22.40 11.81 6.14
N ASN A 235 -22.64 10.63 6.70
CA ASN A 235 -23.57 10.43 7.81
C ASN A 235 -22.89 10.65 9.18
N MET A 236 -21.57 10.55 9.26
CA MET A 236 -20.78 10.71 10.50
C MET A 236 -20.21 12.13 10.70
N ALA A 237 -20.74 13.14 9.99
CA ALA A 237 -20.37 14.56 10.11
C ALA A 237 -18.89 14.91 9.86
N GLN A 238 -18.11 14.02 9.22
CA GLN A 238 -16.72 14.32 8.84
C GLN A 238 -16.66 15.42 7.77
N PHE A 239 -17.70 15.51 6.94
CA PHE A 239 -17.89 16.54 5.92
C PHE A 239 -19.23 17.24 6.13
N ARG A 240 -19.31 18.51 5.73
CA ARG A 240 -20.58 19.24 5.71
C ARG A 240 -21.50 18.63 4.66
N ARG A 241 -22.82 18.67 4.88
CA ARG A 241 -23.83 18.12 3.93
C ARG A 241 -23.66 18.66 2.50
N ALA A 242 -23.31 19.93 2.36
CA ALA A 242 -23.04 20.55 1.06
C ALA A 242 -21.79 19.97 0.38
N GLU A 243 -20.71 19.71 1.14
CA GLU A 243 -19.49 19.08 0.63
C GLU A 243 -19.78 17.65 0.15
N CYS A 244 -20.57 16.89 0.92
CA CYS A 244 -21.02 15.56 0.52
C CYS A 244 -21.83 15.54 -0.77
N LYS A 245 -22.77 16.49 -0.92
CA LYS A 245 -23.55 16.63 -2.15
C LYS A 245 -22.65 16.93 -3.35
N GLN A 246 -21.67 17.81 -3.18
CA GLN A 246 -20.74 18.16 -4.25
C GLN A 246 -19.84 16.99 -4.64
N MET A 247 -19.27 16.29 -3.65
CA MET A 247 -18.45 15.11 -3.90
C MET A 247 -19.22 14.01 -4.66
N GLU A 248 -20.50 13.83 -4.35
CA GLU A 248 -21.38 12.89 -5.07
C GLU A 248 -21.52 13.28 -6.54
N ILE A 249 -21.79 14.56 -6.82
CA ILE A 249 -21.93 15.12 -8.17
C ILE A 249 -20.62 14.98 -8.95
N ASP A 250 -19.49 15.40 -8.37
CA ASP A 250 -18.18 15.42 -9.03
C ASP A 250 -17.67 14.02 -9.42
N THR A 251 -18.23 12.99 -8.78
CA THR A 251 -17.85 11.61 -9.04
C THR A 251 -18.88 10.85 -9.87
N ARG A 252 -19.90 11.53 -10.44
CA ARG A 252 -20.84 10.92 -11.39
C ARG A 252 -20.17 10.59 -12.72
N PRO A 253 -20.65 9.59 -13.47
CA PRO A 253 -20.01 9.12 -14.69
C PRO A 253 -19.77 10.23 -15.73
N GLU A 254 -20.72 11.16 -15.89
CA GLU A 254 -20.63 12.28 -16.83
C GLU A 254 -19.54 13.27 -16.42
N MET A 255 -19.44 13.55 -15.11
CA MET A 255 -18.43 14.44 -14.54
C MET A 255 -17.04 13.80 -14.59
N LEU A 256 -16.94 12.50 -14.29
CA LEU A 256 -15.71 11.72 -14.45
C LEU A 256 -15.26 11.75 -15.93
N SER A 257 -16.18 11.53 -16.87
CA SER A 257 -15.89 11.56 -18.31
C SER A 257 -15.38 12.93 -18.77
N ALA A 258 -16.01 14.02 -18.31
CA ALA A 258 -15.58 15.39 -18.60
C ALA A 258 -14.19 15.68 -18.03
N ALA A 259 -13.94 15.34 -16.76
CA ALA A 259 -12.65 15.58 -16.10
C ALA A 259 -11.53 14.75 -16.72
N LEU A 260 -11.76 13.46 -16.98
CA LEU A 260 -10.78 12.59 -17.64
C LEU A 260 -10.41 13.08 -19.04
N SER A 261 -11.34 13.70 -19.76
CA SER A 261 -11.07 14.28 -21.08
C SER A 261 -10.07 15.45 -21.04
N LEU A 262 -9.81 16.04 -19.87
CA LEU A 262 -8.78 17.07 -19.69
C LEU A 262 -7.36 16.50 -19.67
N TRP A 263 -7.23 15.22 -19.30
CA TRP A 263 -5.94 14.57 -19.09
C TRP A 263 -5.64 13.51 -20.14
N TYR A 264 -6.68 12.87 -20.69
CA TYR A 264 -6.56 11.71 -21.56
C TYR A 264 -7.26 11.95 -22.91
N PRO A 265 -6.60 11.64 -24.03
CA PRO A 265 -7.25 11.66 -25.34
C PRO A 265 -8.31 10.57 -25.46
N ASN A 266 -9.26 10.74 -26.39
CA ASN A 266 -10.22 9.69 -26.75
C ASN A 266 -9.48 8.42 -27.20
N GLY A 267 -10.03 7.26 -26.87
CA GLY A 267 -9.42 5.94 -27.11
C GLY A 267 -8.36 5.54 -26.08
N SER A 268 -8.07 6.37 -25.08
CA SER A 268 -7.14 5.99 -24.01
C SER A 268 -7.63 4.76 -23.25
N ARG A 269 -6.69 3.88 -22.90
CA ARG A 269 -6.91 2.70 -22.06
C ARG A 269 -6.92 3.08 -20.59
N LEU A 270 -8.05 2.90 -19.93
CA LEU A 270 -8.23 3.23 -18.52
C LEU A 270 -8.55 1.96 -17.71
N TYR A 271 -7.67 1.63 -16.77
CA TYR A 271 -7.98 0.65 -15.73
C TYR A 271 -8.72 1.35 -14.59
N ILE A 272 -9.95 0.94 -14.31
CA ILE A 272 -10.80 1.53 -13.27
C ILE A 272 -10.77 0.64 -12.02
N SER A 273 -10.19 1.15 -10.93
CA SER A 273 -10.31 0.58 -9.59
C SER A 273 -11.39 1.34 -8.83
N SER A 274 -12.45 0.64 -8.42
CA SER A 274 -13.61 1.26 -7.78
C SER A 274 -14.34 0.31 -6.85
N THR A 275 -15.22 0.86 -6.01
CA THR A 275 -16.25 0.08 -5.32
C THR A 275 -17.54 -0.06 -6.13
N GLU A 276 -17.69 0.73 -7.20
CA GLU A 276 -18.85 0.71 -8.10
C GLU A 276 -18.73 -0.41 -9.14
N ALA A 277 -19.87 -0.96 -9.56
CA ALA A 277 -19.95 -2.01 -10.57
C ALA A 277 -19.76 -1.47 -12.01
N PRO A 278 -19.37 -2.30 -12.99
CA PRO A 278 -19.11 -1.85 -14.37
C PRO A 278 -20.21 -1.02 -15.04
N PRO A 279 -21.52 -1.29 -14.86
CA PRO A 279 -22.57 -0.47 -15.46
C PRO A 279 -22.54 1.00 -15.02
N TYR A 280 -22.02 1.30 -13.83
CA TYR A 280 -21.86 2.67 -13.35
C TYR A 280 -21.00 3.50 -14.30
N PHE A 281 -19.98 2.90 -14.92
CA PHE A 281 -19.03 3.60 -15.78
C PHE A 281 -19.44 3.65 -17.26
N ALA A 282 -20.69 3.29 -17.60
CA ALA A 282 -21.15 3.22 -18.98
C ALA A 282 -20.93 4.52 -19.77
N ALA A 283 -21.13 5.69 -19.15
CA ALA A 283 -20.95 6.99 -19.81
C ALA A 283 -19.49 7.32 -20.22
N LEU A 284 -18.50 6.58 -19.71
CA LEU A 284 -17.09 6.77 -20.07
C LEU A 284 -16.73 5.95 -21.33
N ARG A 285 -17.43 4.84 -21.59
CA ARG A 285 -17.11 3.90 -22.69
C ARG A 285 -17.12 4.51 -24.09
N PRO A 286 -17.96 5.51 -24.44
CA PRO A 286 -17.89 6.16 -25.74
C PRO A 286 -16.57 6.90 -26.01
N LYS A 287 -15.82 7.28 -24.96
CA LYS A 287 -14.58 8.04 -25.08
C LYS A 287 -13.32 7.24 -24.76
N PHE A 288 -13.43 6.21 -23.93
CA PHE A 288 -12.27 5.51 -23.38
C PHE A 288 -12.43 3.99 -23.46
N GLU A 289 -11.33 3.29 -23.67
CA GLU A 289 -11.27 1.84 -23.58
C GLU A 289 -11.15 1.46 -22.09
N LEU A 290 -12.27 1.05 -21.48
CA LEU A 290 -12.34 0.80 -20.04
C LEU A 290 -12.08 -0.66 -19.71
N PHE A 291 -11.25 -0.86 -18.69
CA PHE A 291 -10.93 -2.16 -18.13
C PHE A 291 -11.17 -2.16 -16.62
N MET A 292 -11.75 -3.24 -16.11
CA MET A 292 -12.06 -3.45 -14.71
C MET A 292 -11.69 -4.90 -14.32
N PRO A 293 -11.53 -5.22 -13.02
CA PRO A 293 -11.34 -6.59 -12.55
C PRO A 293 -12.23 -7.65 -13.23
N GLU A 294 -13.48 -7.32 -13.51
CA GLU A 294 -14.48 -8.20 -14.13
C GLU A 294 -14.09 -8.63 -15.56
N ASP A 295 -13.22 -7.87 -16.23
CA ASP A 295 -12.72 -8.18 -17.58
C ASP A 295 -11.55 -9.19 -17.56
N PHE A 296 -11.06 -9.59 -16.38
CA PHE A 296 -9.88 -10.46 -16.20
C PHE A 296 -10.12 -11.70 -15.31
N PRO A 297 -11.17 -12.51 -15.56
CA PRO A 297 -11.51 -13.63 -14.69
C PRO A 297 -10.39 -14.70 -14.62
N ALA A 298 -9.69 -14.95 -15.74
CA ALA A 298 -8.62 -15.95 -15.81
C ALA A 298 -7.34 -15.47 -15.10
N GLU A 299 -6.98 -14.20 -15.25
CA GLU A 299 -5.81 -13.62 -14.62
C GLU A 299 -5.97 -13.47 -13.11
N LEU A 300 -7.21 -13.29 -12.65
CA LEU A 300 -7.60 -13.10 -11.25
C LEU A 300 -8.16 -14.37 -10.58
N GLU A 301 -8.11 -15.54 -11.23
CA GLU A 301 -8.65 -16.80 -10.69
C GLU A 301 -8.18 -17.10 -9.25
N SER A 302 -6.88 -16.88 -9.00
CA SER A 302 -6.23 -17.11 -7.70
C SER A 302 -6.54 -16.06 -6.62
N ILE A 303 -7.30 -15.02 -6.97
CA ILE A 303 -7.67 -13.90 -6.11
C ILE A 303 -9.06 -14.17 -5.53
N THR A 304 -9.08 -14.45 -4.24
CA THR A 304 -10.22 -15.08 -3.56
C THR A 304 -11.05 -14.13 -2.71
N ASP A 305 -10.57 -12.92 -2.50
CA ASP A 305 -11.12 -11.94 -1.58
C ASP A 305 -10.86 -10.52 -2.06
N ASN A 306 -11.69 -9.56 -1.65
CA ASN A 306 -11.60 -8.18 -2.14
C ASN A 306 -10.36 -7.45 -1.64
N TYR A 307 -9.72 -7.90 -0.55
CA TYR A 307 -8.47 -7.32 -0.08
C TYR A 307 -7.27 -7.78 -0.88
N ALA A 308 -7.24 -9.06 -1.28
CA ALA A 308 -6.31 -9.55 -2.29
C ALA A 308 -6.52 -8.83 -3.62
N LEU A 309 -7.78 -8.57 -4.03
CA LEU A 309 -8.08 -7.77 -5.21
C LEU A 309 -7.57 -6.33 -5.06
N TYR A 310 -7.83 -5.67 -3.93
CA TYR A 310 -7.32 -4.34 -3.62
C TYR A 310 -5.79 -4.27 -3.67
N ALA A 311 -5.11 -5.30 -3.17
CA ALA A 311 -3.66 -5.41 -3.26
C ALA A 311 -3.20 -5.55 -4.73
N VAL A 312 -3.88 -6.36 -5.54
CA VAL A 312 -3.62 -6.46 -6.99
C VAL A 312 -3.86 -5.12 -7.69
N GLU A 313 -5.01 -4.47 -7.46
CA GLU A 313 -5.32 -3.15 -8.01
C GLU A 313 -4.25 -2.12 -7.61
N THR A 314 -3.77 -2.13 -6.36
CA THR A 314 -2.66 -1.26 -5.92
C THR A 314 -1.39 -1.47 -6.75
N LEU A 315 -1.04 -2.73 -7.08
CA LEU A 315 0.08 -3.01 -7.98
C LEU A 315 -0.18 -2.53 -9.42
N LEU A 316 -1.43 -2.57 -9.89
CA LEU A 316 -1.83 -2.03 -11.19
C LEU A 316 -1.75 -0.50 -11.21
N LEU A 317 -2.11 0.18 -10.13
CA LEU A 317 -1.94 1.62 -10.01
C LEU A 317 -0.45 2.01 -10.06
N PHE A 318 0.43 1.28 -9.37
CA PHE A 318 1.88 1.52 -9.44
C PHE A 318 2.44 1.30 -10.86
N GLY A 319 1.92 0.29 -11.57
CA GLY A 319 2.36 -0.06 -12.92
C GLY A 319 1.83 0.84 -14.04
N ALA A 320 0.91 1.76 -13.76
CA ALA A 320 0.26 2.62 -14.75
C ALA A 320 1.16 3.76 -15.25
N SER A 321 0.87 4.28 -16.45
CA SER A 321 1.56 5.48 -16.97
C SER A 321 1.22 6.72 -16.14
N SER A 322 0.01 6.76 -15.60
CA SER A 322 -0.53 7.85 -14.81
C SER A 322 -1.70 7.37 -13.97
N VAL A 323 -1.96 8.04 -12.85
CA VAL A 323 -3.02 7.71 -11.90
C VAL A 323 -3.83 8.96 -11.56
N VAL A 324 -5.15 8.86 -11.70
CA VAL A 324 -6.11 9.85 -11.21
C VAL A 324 -6.90 9.26 -10.04
N GLN A 325 -7.16 10.04 -9.00
CA GLN A 325 -7.86 9.59 -7.80
C GLN A 325 -9.03 10.51 -7.45
N THR A 326 -9.98 10.01 -6.65
CA THR A 326 -11.15 10.82 -6.28
C THR A 326 -10.89 11.97 -5.32
N PHE A 327 -10.28 11.76 -4.16
CA PHE A 327 -10.40 12.70 -3.03
C PHE A 327 -9.14 13.45 -2.61
N GLY A 328 -8.04 13.43 -3.37
CA GLY A 328 -6.78 14.11 -3.01
C GLY A 328 -6.05 13.51 -1.79
N HIS A 329 -6.76 12.97 -0.79
CA HIS A 329 -6.21 12.27 0.37
C HIS A 329 -5.40 11.03 -0.01
N ALA A 330 -5.64 10.50 -1.21
CA ALA A 330 -4.93 9.33 -1.70
C ALA A 330 -3.58 9.65 -2.33
N THR A 331 -3.32 10.91 -2.72
CA THR A 331 -2.08 11.28 -3.41
C THR A 331 -0.89 11.28 -2.45
N SER A 332 -1.09 11.63 -1.16
CA SER A 332 -0.03 11.56 -0.15
C SER A 332 0.39 10.12 0.14
N TRP A 333 -0.56 9.20 0.38
CA TRP A 333 -0.20 7.81 0.64
C TRP A 333 0.28 7.09 -0.62
N PHE A 334 -0.34 7.32 -1.78
CA PHE A 334 0.05 6.64 -3.02
C PHE A 334 1.47 7.01 -3.40
N SER A 335 1.80 8.31 -3.41
CA SER A 335 3.14 8.78 -3.75
C SER A 335 4.20 8.32 -2.75
N THR A 336 3.83 8.10 -1.48
CA THR A 336 4.73 7.52 -0.46
C THR A 336 4.85 6.01 -0.61
N ALA A 337 3.77 5.31 -0.97
CA ALA A 337 3.75 3.87 -1.24
C ALA A 337 4.46 3.51 -2.56
N CYS A 338 4.66 4.45 -3.48
CA CYS A 338 5.54 4.31 -4.65
C CYS A 338 7.03 4.15 -4.31
N PHE A 339 7.37 4.05 -3.02
CA PHE A 339 8.62 3.44 -2.57
C PHE A 339 8.82 2.04 -3.18
N PRO A 340 10.05 1.66 -3.59
CA PRO A 340 11.29 2.45 -3.54
C PRO A 340 11.55 3.23 -4.83
N ALA A 341 10.67 3.11 -5.83
CA ALA A 341 10.91 3.68 -7.16
C ALA A 341 11.11 5.19 -7.16
N ARG A 342 10.37 5.92 -6.32
CA ARG A 342 10.57 7.38 -6.18
C ARG A 342 11.99 7.73 -5.72
N LEU A 343 12.59 6.94 -4.83
CA LEU A 343 13.96 7.13 -4.37
C LEU A 343 14.99 6.78 -5.45
N LEU A 344 14.72 5.73 -6.22
CA LEU A 344 15.56 5.33 -7.34
C LEU A 344 15.54 6.39 -8.47
N ALA A 345 14.39 7.04 -8.69
CA ALA A 345 14.18 8.07 -9.70
C ALA A 345 14.80 9.43 -9.31
N ILE A 346 14.57 9.91 -8.08
CA ILE A 346 15.11 11.19 -7.56
C ILE A 346 16.64 11.27 -7.71
N ASN A 347 17.32 10.13 -7.63
CA ASN A 347 18.77 10.05 -7.67
C ASN A 347 19.38 9.92 -9.08
N GLY A 348 18.59 10.03 -10.16
CA GLY A 348 19.09 9.96 -11.54
C GLY A 348 19.62 8.58 -11.97
N ASN A 349 19.53 7.57 -11.10
CA ASN A 349 20.06 6.21 -11.32
C ASN A 349 19.24 5.44 -12.36
N ILE A 350 17.92 5.64 -12.41
CA ILE A 350 17.07 5.06 -13.48
C ILE A 350 17.41 5.70 -14.85
N HIS A 351 17.77 6.98 -14.87
CA HIS A 351 18.06 7.69 -16.12
C HIS A 351 19.44 7.43 -16.72
N ARG A 352 20.41 6.97 -15.91
CA ARG A 352 21.81 6.78 -16.34
C ARG A 352 22.17 5.33 -16.68
N GLY A 353 21.22 4.40 -16.74
CA GLY A 353 21.51 2.99 -17.04
C GLY A 353 22.38 2.26 -15.99
N LYS A 354 22.86 2.95 -14.93
CA LYS A 354 23.78 2.41 -13.93
C LYS A 354 23.19 1.32 -13.02
N VAL A 355 21.89 1.05 -13.12
CA VAL A 355 21.24 -0.07 -12.43
C VAL A 355 21.28 -1.35 -13.28
N ALA A 356 21.52 -1.25 -14.60
CA ALA A 356 21.47 -2.38 -15.52
C ALA A 356 22.63 -3.39 -15.37
N SER A 357 23.68 -3.07 -14.60
CA SER A 357 24.81 -3.99 -14.37
C SER A 357 25.15 -4.26 -12.90
N GLN A 358 24.28 -3.90 -11.94
CA GLN A 358 24.30 -4.59 -10.65
C GLN A 358 23.45 -5.86 -10.75
N ARG A 359 23.83 -6.79 -11.64
CA ARG A 359 24.02 -8.14 -11.10
C ARG A 359 25.09 -7.92 -10.05
N THR A 360 24.71 -7.92 -8.78
CA THR A 360 25.67 -8.08 -7.70
C THR A 360 26.36 -9.42 -7.96
N GLY A 361 27.45 -9.34 -8.73
CA GLY A 361 28.43 -10.38 -8.89
C GLY A 361 29.06 -10.54 -7.53
N ALA A 362 28.53 -11.50 -6.80
CA ALA A 362 28.97 -12.11 -5.57
C ALA A 362 27.68 -12.53 -4.85
N ASN A 363 27.60 -13.80 -4.54
CA ASN A 363 26.74 -14.34 -3.50
C ASN A 363 27.03 -13.61 -2.18
N THR A 364 26.54 -12.39 -1.99
CA THR A 364 26.19 -11.95 -0.65
C THR A 364 24.84 -12.57 -0.37
N GLU A 365 24.88 -13.79 0.18
CA GLU A 365 23.74 -14.46 0.79
C GLU A 365 23.06 -13.47 1.76
N GLY A 366 22.05 -12.72 1.29
CA GLY A 366 21.41 -11.72 2.16
C GLY A 366 20.56 -10.66 1.45
N SER A 367 20.96 -10.13 0.28
CA SER A 367 20.19 -9.06 -0.37
C SER A 367 19.06 -9.62 -1.23
N SER A 368 17.92 -9.89 -0.61
CA SER A 368 16.73 -10.51 -1.23
C SER A 368 15.88 -9.60 -2.13
N ILE A 369 16.39 -8.43 -2.52
CA ILE A 369 15.64 -7.47 -3.34
C ILE A 369 16.25 -7.34 -4.74
N GLN A 370 15.51 -7.79 -5.74
CA GLN A 370 15.86 -7.65 -7.15
C GLN A 370 15.34 -6.32 -7.69
N VAL A 371 16.20 -5.51 -8.28
CA VAL A 371 15.86 -4.26 -8.96
C VAL A 371 16.20 -4.40 -10.44
N GLU A 372 15.26 -4.11 -11.33
CA GLU A 372 15.41 -4.14 -12.79
C GLU A 372 14.83 -2.85 -13.38
N CYS A 373 15.55 -2.19 -14.29
CA CYS A 373 14.98 -1.10 -15.08
C CYS A 373 14.12 -1.66 -16.21
N VAL A 374 12.82 -1.32 -16.24
CA VAL A 374 11.88 -1.81 -17.27
C VAL A 374 11.43 -0.71 -18.24
N GLY A 375 11.95 0.51 -18.07
CA GLY A 375 11.72 1.65 -18.95
C GLY A 375 12.38 2.92 -18.43
N ARG A 376 12.32 4.00 -19.21
CA ARG A 376 12.98 5.29 -18.87
C ARG A 376 12.53 5.90 -17.53
N MET A 377 11.28 5.64 -17.14
CA MET A 377 10.67 6.11 -15.90
C MET A 377 10.05 4.95 -15.10
N SER A 378 10.51 3.73 -15.36
CA SER A 378 9.89 2.53 -14.81
C SER A 378 10.95 1.58 -14.24
N ALA A 379 10.70 1.08 -13.04
CA ALA A 379 11.53 0.09 -12.36
C ALA A 379 10.67 -1.08 -11.90
N ARG A 380 11.21 -2.29 -11.99
CA ARG A 380 10.68 -3.48 -11.36
C ARG A 380 11.50 -3.77 -10.10
N VAL A 381 10.85 -3.85 -8.95
CA VAL A 381 11.49 -4.19 -7.68
C VAL A 381 10.75 -5.36 -7.04
N ASN A 382 11.44 -6.48 -6.83
CA ASN A 382 10.85 -7.73 -6.32
C ASN A 382 9.56 -8.15 -7.02
N GLY A 383 9.56 -8.03 -8.35
CA GLY A 383 8.43 -8.36 -9.22
C GLY A 383 7.34 -7.29 -9.31
N VAL A 384 7.39 -6.23 -8.51
CA VAL A 384 6.45 -5.09 -8.58
C VAL A 384 6.96 -4.10 -9.61
N VAL A 385 6.10 -3.70 -10.54
CA VAL A 385 6.44 -2.67 -11.53
C VAL A 385 5.92 -1.32 -11.04
N TYR A 386 6.83 -0.36 -10.90
CA TYR A 386 6.55 1.04 -10.65
C TYR A 386 6.86 1.81 -11.92
N SER A 387 5.84 2.43 -12.50
CA SER A 387 5.93 3.18 -13.76
C SER A 387 5.92 4.69 -13.51
N SER A 388 5.74 5.48 -14.57
CA SER A 388 5.73 6.95 -14.50
C SER A 388 4.68 7.50 -13.53
N ALA A 389 3.57 6.80 -13.27
CA ALA A 389 2.61 7.15 -12.22
C ALA A 389 3.28 7.32 -10.85
N CYS A 390 4.31 6.52 -10.54
CA CYS A 390 4.98 6.53 -9.25
C CYS A 390 6.12 7.55 -9.13
N THR A 391 6.69 7.99 -10.25
CA THR A 391 7.86 8.87 -10.24
C THR A 391 7.50 10.32 -10.52
N ALA A 392 6.57 10.56 -11.44
CA ALA A 392 6.24 11.91 -11.91
C ALA A 392 4.75 12.13 -12.17
N ASN A 393 3.95 11.05 -12.19
CA ASN A 393 2.52 11.04 -12.48
C ASN A 393 2.09 12.04 -13.58
N PRO A 394 2.65 11.91 -14.80
CA PRO A 394 2.32 12.82 -15.88
C PRO A 394 0.82 12.75 -16.23
N PRO A 395 0.24 13.81 -16.83
CA PRO A 395 0.92 15.05 -17.19
C PRO A 395 1.20 16.00 -16.02
N CYS A 396 0.61 15.80 -14.83
CA CYS A 396 0.45 16.89 -13.85
C CYS A 396 0.92 16.62 -12.41
N GLY A 397 1.72 15.57 -12.15
CA GLY A 397 2.34 15.29 -10.84
C GLY A 397 1.39 14.75 -9.79
N THR A 398 0.21 15.35 -9.70
CA THR A 398 -0.90 14.95 -8.83
C THR A 398 -2.19 15.22 -9.59
N MET A 399 -3.02 14.20 -9.74
CA MET A 399 -4.30 14.30 -10.41
C MET A 399 -5.40 13.78 -9.50
N SER A 400 -6.35 14.66 -9.17
CA SER A 400 -7.50 14.33 -8.35
C SER A 400 -8.76 14.95 -8.94
N PHE A 401 -9.88 14.21 -8.91
CA PHE A 401 -11.19 14.73 -9.30
C PHE A 401 -11.68 15.80 -8.33
N ILE A 402 -11.55 15.51 -7.03
CA ILE A 402 -11.90 16.41 -5.94
C ILE A 402 -10.59 16.78 -5.24
N PRO A 403 -10.16 18.04 -5.30
CA PRO A 403 -8.92 18.49 -4.66
C PRO A 403 -9.03 18.43 -3.13
N GLY A 404 -7.89 18.39 -2.43
CA GLY A 404 -7.87 18.47 -0.97
C GLY A 404 -8.44 19.79 -0.46
N LYS A 405 -8.81 19.86 0.82
CA LYS A 405 -9.34 21.08 1.46
C LYS A 405 -8.31 22.21 1.34
N GLY A 406 -8.62 23.24 0.54
CA GLY A 406 -7.73 24.39 0.28
C GLY A 406 -6.96 24.31 -1.04
N GLU A 407 -7.08 23.22 -1.79
CA GLU A 407 -6.48 23.06 -3.12
C GLU A 407 -7.52 23.37 -4.22
N ARG A 408 -7.09 23.98 -5.32
CA ARG A 408 -7.94 24.13 -6.51
C ARG A 408 -7.81 22.87 -7.39
N PRO A 409 -8.86 22.46 -8.12
CA PRO A 409 -8.71 21.41 -9.12
C PRO A 409 -7.66 21.89 -10.13
N HIS A 410 -6.53 21.20 -10.18
CA HIS A 410 -5.49 21.52 -11.15
C HIS A 410 -5.95 21.05 -12.53
N GLY A 411 -6.59 21.94 -13.29
CA GLY A 411 -6.36 21.94 -14.73
C GLY A 411 -4.84 22.03 -14.93
N CYS A 412 -4.31 21.27 -15.88
CA CYS A 412 -2.88 21.21 -16.20
C CYS A 412 -2.35 22.52 -16.81
N GLY A 413 -2.61 23.65 -16.13
CA GLY A 413 -2.24 24.98 -16.53
C GLY A 413 -0.76 24.99 -16.87
N THR A 414 -0.46 25.39 -18.10
CA THR A 414 0.88 25.56 -18.69
C THR A 414 1.71 24.33 -19.09
N LEU A 415 1.23 23.07 -19.01
CA LEU A 415 1.98 21.92 -19.58
C LEU A 415 1.44 21.40 -20.93
N TRP A 416 0.25 21.82 -21.34
CA TRP A 416 -0.33 21.43 -22.64
C TRP A 416 0.02 22.36 -23.82
N HIS A 417 0.72 23.47 -23.59
CA HIS A 417 1.17 24.34 -24.69
C HIS A 417 2.41 23.86 -25.46
N ASN A 418 2.99 22.72 -25.08
CA ASN A 418 4.01 22.08 -25.94
C ASN A 418 3.38 20.92 -26.71
N ALA A 419 3.17 21.17 -28.00
CA ALA A 419 2.69 20.29 -29.07
C ALA A 419 3.51 18.98 -29.29
N LYS A 420 4.12 18.40 -28.26
CA LYS A 420 5.03 17.24 -28.37
C LYS A 420 4.40 15.87 -28.11
N LEU A 421 3.11 15.79 -27.79
CA LEU A 421 2.37 14.51 -27.76
C LEU A 421 1.56 14.25 -29.03
N ARG A 422 1.48 15.20 -29.97
CA ARG A 422 0.77 15.02 -31.25
C ARG A 422 1.66 14.69 -32.46
N SER A 423 2.98 14.56 -32.31
CA SER A 423 3.89 14.35 -33.46
C SER A 423 5.08 13.40 -33.24
N ARG A 424 4.98 12.40 -32.34
CA ARG A 424 5.97 11.31 -32.31
C ARG A 424 5.33 9.97 -32.59
N SER A 425 4.82 9.85 -33.81
CA SER A 425 4.76 8.58 -34.55
C SER A 425 6.13 8.17 -35.11
N ASP A 426 7.19 8.96 -34.92
CA ASP A 426 8.55 8.53 -35.24
C ASP A 426 9.23 7.86 -34.04
N PRO A 427 9.79 6.64 -34.21
CA PRO A 427 10.55 5.96 -33.19
C PRO A 427 11.86 6.73 -33.01
N ALA A 428 11.94 7.55 -31.96
CA ALA A 428 13.25 7.94 -31.45
C ALA A 428 14.00 6.63 -31.12
N PRO A 429 15.27 6.48 -31.56
CA PRO A 429 15.98 5.23 -31.41
C PRO A 429 15.95 4.81 -29.94
N GLN A 430 15.37 3.64 -29.69
CA GLN A 430 15.47 2.95 -28.41
C GLN A 430 16.96 2.84 -28.11
N ARG A 431 17.47 3.70 -27.23
CA ARG A 431 18.66 3.34 -26.46
C ARG A 431 18.19 2.30 -25.46
N ASP A 432 18.21 1.07 -25.94
CA ASP A 432 18.08 -0.15 -25.16
C ASP A 432 18.99 -0.03 -23.93
N CYS A 433 18.48 -0.39 -22.76
CA CYS A 433 19.31 -0.63 -21.57
C CYS A 433 20.11 -1.93 -21.77
N ARG A 434 20.93 -2.02 -22.81
CA ARG A 434 21.87 -3.13 -23.01
C ARG A 434 23.30 -2.64 -22.81
N SER A 435 23.93 -3.33 -21.86
CA SER A 435 25.36 -3.34 -21.46
C SER A 435 25.98 -2.02 -21.04
#